data_AF-A0A952L4E8-F1
#
_entry.id   AF-A0A952L4E8-F1
#
_cell.length_a   1.000
_cell.length_b   1.000
_cell.length_c   1.000
_cell.angle_alpha   90.00
_cell.angle_beta   90.00
_cell.angle_gamma   90.00
#
_symmetry.space_group_name_H-M   'P 1'
#
loop_
_entity.id
_entity.type
_entity.pdbx_description
1 polymer ?
#
loop_
_entity_poly.entity_id
_entity_poly.type
_entity_poly.pdbx_seq_one_letter_code
_entity_poly.pdbx_strand_id
1 'polypeptide(L)' 'QTTIGVNVGDKVIQSSQIGTVGSTGHTTGPHVHIEVRPGGGDPVDPYPEFIYHGVTP' A
#
# COMPACT_ATOMS: atom_id res chain seq x y z
N GLN A 1 7.40 2.82 6.70
CA GLN A 1 7.44 3.98 5.77
C GLN A 1 8.40 5.03 6.31
N THR A 2 9.17 5.74 5.49
CA THR A 2 10.05 6.84 5.98
C THR A 2 9.51 8.22 5.60
N THR A 3 8.83 8.33 4.45
CA THR A 3 8.20 9.57 3.98
C THR A 3 6.80 9.32 3.46
N ILE A 4 5.90 10.29 3.68
CA ILE A 4 4.56 10.37 3.07
C ILE A 4 4.65 11.37 1.92
N GLY A 5 4.31 10.94 0.70
CA GLY A 5 4.45 11.74 -0.53
C GLY A 5 3.14 12.31 -1.08
N VAL A 6 2.04 12.15 -0.34
CA VAL A 6 0.67 12.56 -0.75
C VAL A 6 -0.08 13.21 0.40
N ASN A 7 -1.12 13.96 0.08
CA ASN A 7 -2.05 14.58 1.03
C ASN A 7 -3.45 13.96 0.92
N VAL A 8 -4.26 14.17 1.97
CA VAL A 8 -5.66 13.76 1.96
C VAL A 8 -6.41 14.49 0.84
N GLY A 9 -7.10 13.73 -0.01
CA GLY A 9 -7.85 14.25 -1.16
C GLY A 9 -7.11 14.20 -2.49
N ASP A 10 -5.81 13.87 -2.48
CA ASP A 10 -5.06 13.70 -3.72
C ASP A 10 -5.60 12.50 -4.53
N LYS A 11 -5.77 12.71 -5.84
CA LYS A 11 -6.07 11.62 -6.78
C LYS A 11 -4.74 11.03 -7.25
N VAL A 12 -4.54 9.73 -7.01
CA VAL A 12 -3.38 8.98 -7.48
C VAL A 12 -3.79 8.05 -8.63
N ILE A 13 -2.88 7.86 -9.58
CA ILE A 13 -3.01 6.86 -10.66
C ILE A 13 -2.00 5.74 -10.46
N GLN A 14 -2.15 4.64 -11.20
CA GLN A 14 -1.16 3.57 -11.22
C GLN A 14 0.25 4.12 -11.46
N SER A 15 1.23 3.55 -10.75
CA SER A 15 2.65 3.95 -10.77
C SER A 15 2.96 5.34 -10.18
N SER A 16 1.99 6.05 -9.60
CA SER A 16 2.29 7.27 -8.82
C SER A 16 3.12 6.92 -7.59
N GLN A 17 4.22 7.65 -7.36
CA GLN A 17 4.98 7.50 -6.13
C GLN A 17 4.24 8.18 -4.97
N ILE A 18 3.89 7.41 -3.93
CA ILE A 18 3.12 7.90 -2.77
C ILE A 18 3.93 7.99 -1.47
N GLY A 19 5.19 7.55 -1.48
CA GLY A 19 6.07 7.55 -0.31
C GLY A 19 7.31 6.68 -0.50
N THR A 20 7.98 6.39 0.62
CA THR A 20 9.17 5.53 0.66
C THR A 20 9.08 4.45 1.73
N VAL A 21 9.71 3.30 1.47
CA VAL A 21 9.85 2.22 2.46
C VAL A 21 10.54 2.76 3.71
N GLY A 22 10.20 2.21 4.87
CA GLY A 22 10.85 2.60 6.12
C GLY A 22 10.52 1.67 7.25
N SER A 23 11.06 1.99 8.43
CA SER A 23 11.01 1.13 9.61
C SER A 23 10.39 1.86 10.83
N THR A 24 9.48 2.80 10.60
CA THR A 24 8.74 3.49 11.67
C THR A 24 7.69 2.58 12.29
N GLY A 25 7.46 2.67 13.60
CA GLY A 25 6.44 1.90 14.32
C GLY A 25 6.97 0.60 14.94
N HIS A 26 6.09 -0.38 15.14
CA HIS A 26 6.46 -1.67 15.74
C HIS A 26 7.00 -2.62 14.67
N THR A 27 8.31 -2.58 14.43
CA THR A 27 8.96 -3.37 13.39
C THR A 27 10.40 -3.73 13.74
N THR A 28 10.89 -4.81 13.15
CA THR A 28 12.26 -5.31 13.28
C THR A 28 13.19 -4.85 12.15
N GLY A 29 12.68 -4.20 11.11
CA GLY A 29 13.48 -3.69 9.99
C GLY A 29 12.65 -3.12 8.84
N PRO A 30 13.30 -2.51 7.82
CA PRO A 30 12.61 -1.88 6.71
C PRO A 30 11.78 -2.88 5.88
N HIS A 31 10.48 -2.62 5.78
CA HIS A 31 9.54 -3.40 4.97
C HIS A 31 8.32 -2.55 4.56
N VAL A 32 7.46 -3.10 3.71
CA VAL A 32 6.17 -2.50 3.35
C VAL A 32 5.06 -3.37 3.92
N HIS A 33 4.16 -2.76 4.69
CA HIS A 33 2.89 -3.37 5.04
C HIS A 33 1.85 -2.95 3.99
N ILE A 34 1.17 -3.91 3.38
CA ILE A 34 0.12 -3.66 2.39
C ILE A 34 -1.16 -4.35 2.85
N GLU A 35 -2.27 -3.64 2.74
CA GLU A 35 -3.61 -4.13 3.02
C GLU A 35 -4.53 -3.73 1.86
N VAL A 36 -5.43 -4.64 1.47
CA VAL A 36 -6.46 -4.36 0.46
C VAL A 36 -7.83 -4.41 1.12
N ARG A 37 -8.61 -3.35 0.95
CA ARG A 37 -9.95 -3.17 1.53
C ARG A 37 -10.96 -2.75 0.46
N PRO A 38 -11.57 -3.70 -0.27
CA PRO A 38 -12.55 -3.39 -1.31
C PRO A 38 -13.71 -2.55 -0.75
N GLY A 39 -14.03 -1.44 -1.42
CA GLY A 39 -15.08 -0.51 -0.96
C GLY A 39 -14.83 0.15 0.40
N GLY A 40 -13.62 0.04 0.96
CA GLY A 40 -13.29 0.52 2.31
C GLY A 40 -13.77 -0.39 3.44
N GLY A 41 -14.17 -1.63 3.14
CA GLY A 41 -14.66 -2.60 4.12
C GLY A 41 -13.57 -3.41 4.84
N ASP A 42 -13.92 -4.67 5.13
CA ASP A 42 -13.02 -5.63 5.76
C ASP A 42 -11.82 -5.97 4.86
N PRO A 43 -10.64 -6.24 5.46
CA PRO A 43 -9.46 -6.59 4.69
C PRO A 43 -9.59 -7.97 4.05
N VAL A 44 -9.04 -8.10 2.85
CA VAL A 44 -8.90 -9.36 2.12
C VAL A 44 -7.44 -9.70 1.92
N ASP A 45 -7.14 -10.95 1.55
CA ASP A 45 -5.78 -11.36 1.19
C ASP A 45 -5.32 -10.57 -0.06
N PRO A 46 -4.23 -9.78 0.03
CA PRO A 46 -3.74 -8.98 -1.10
C PRO A 46 -3.27 -9.81 -2.28
N TYR A 47 -2.71 -11.01 -2.06
CA TYR A 47 -2.08 -11.78 -3.13
C TYR A 47 -3.05 -12.21 -4.24
N PRO A 48 -4.17 -12.92 -3.95
CA PRO A 48 -5.15 -13.26 -4.99
C PRO A 48 -5.78 -12.01 -5.61
N GLU A 49 -5.95 -10.93 -4.84
CA GLU A 49 -6.55 -9.68 -5.30
C GLU A 49 -5.64 -8.98 -6.32
N PHE A 50 -4.32 -8.96 -6.08
CA PHE A 50 -3.35 -8.44 -7.04
C PHE A 50 -3.38 -9.19 -8.37
N ILE A 51 -3.40 -10.53 -8.31
CA ILE A 51 -3.49 -11.36 -9.52
C ILE A 51 -4.79 -11.09 -10.27
N TYR A 52 -5.92 -10.99 -9.56
CA TYR A 52 -7.23 -10.66 -10.16
C TYR A 52 -7.21 -9.30 -10.87
N HIS A 53 -6.48 -8.32 -10.34
CA HIS A 53 -6.30 -7.00 -10.91
C HIS A 53 -5.11 -6.86 -11.89
N GLY A 54 -4.49 -7.98 -12.30
CA GLY A 54 -3.40 -7.98 -13.27
C GLY A 54 -2.07 -7.41 -12.74
N VAL A 55 -1.91 -7.33 -11.42
CA VAL A 55 -0.67 -6.92 -10.75
C VAL A 55 0.15 -8.17 -10.43
N THR A 56 1.42 -8.18 -10.84
CA THR A 56 2.39 -9.20 -10.43
C THR A 56 3.17 -8.67 -9.22
N PRO A 57 2.97 -9.22 -8.01
CA PRO A 57 3.58 -8.71 -6.77
C PRO A 57 5.06 -9.02 -6.63
#